data_AF-A0A947URS6-F1
#
_entry.id   AF-A0A947URS6-F1
#
_cell.length_a   1.000
_cell.length_b   1.000
_cell.length_c   1.000
_cell.angle_alpha   90.00
_cell.angle_beta   90.00
_cell.angle_gamma   90.00
#
_symmetry.space_group_name_H-M   'P 1'
#
loop_
_entity.id
_entity.type
_entity.pdbx_description
1 polymer ?
#
loop_
_entity_poly.entity_id
_entity_poly.type
_entity_poly.pdbx_seq_one_letter_code
_entity_poly.pdbx_strand_id
1 'polypeptide(L)'
;MRFMIVALSFYGMSTFEGPMMSLKEVNALSHYTDWTVGHVHSGALGWVAMISFGSLYHMMPKLWDTKIYSNKLVEAHFWLATIGIVLYIVAMWISGITQGLMWRAFDEFGNLQYSFVESVVAMMPFYAMRAIGGMFFLTGTVLMTYNMFMTIRQGKRESAALDARLAAKMAHA
;
A
#
# COMPACT_ATOMS: atom_id res chain seq x y z
N MET A 1 10.59 5.93 -10.23
CA MET A 1 11.71 5.34 -9.46
C MET A 1 11.38 5.10 -8.00
N ARG A 2 11.03 6.12 -7.19
CA ARG A 2 10.75 5.95 -5.75
C ARG A 2 9.78 4.81 -5.42
N PHE A 3 8.64 4.74 -6.10
CA PHE A 3 7.67 3.65 -5.96
C PHE A 3 8.28 2.25 -6.16
N MET A 4 9.07 2.05 -7.21
CA MET A 4 9.64 0.74 -7.55
C MET A 4 10.71 0.30 -6.54
N ILE A 5 11.51 1.24 -6.03
CA ILE A 5 12.52 0.97 -5.01
C ILE A 5 11.85 0.54 -3.71
N VAL A 6 10.87 1.32 -3.24
CA VAL A 6 10.11 0.99 -2.02
C VAL A 6 9.34 -0.32 -2.18
N ALA A 7 8.79 -0.58 -3.37
CA ALA A 7 8.16 -1.85 -3.68
C ALA A 7 9.12 -3.02 -3.43
N LEU A 8 10.33 -2.96 -4.00
CA LEU A 8 11.33 -4.02 -3.82
C LEU A 8 11.74 -4.18 -2.35
N SER A 9 11.82 -3.08 -1.58
CA SER A 9 12.09 -3.15 -0.14
C SER A 9 11.00 -3.93 0.60
N PHE A 10 9.72 -3.66 0.34
CA PHE A 10 8.61 -4.40 0.94
C PHE A 10 8.50 -5.83 0.43
N TYR A 11 8.89 -6.09 -0.82
CA TYR A 11 9.02 -7.45 -1.34
C TYR A 11 10.07 -8.23 -0.55
N GLY A 12 11.29 -7.70 -0.42
CA GLY A 12 12.35 -8.35 0.36
C GLY A 12 11.95 -8.58 1.83
N MET A 13 11.30 -7.60 2.44
CA MET A 13 10.77 -7.71 3.79
C MET A 13 9.69 -8.79 3.94
N SER A 14 8.65 -8.77 3.11
CA SER A 14 7.56 -9.76 3.18
C SER A 14 8.04 -11.17 2.83
N THR A 15 8.89 -11.31 1.81
CA THR A 15 9.49 -12.61 1.45
C THR A 15 10.53 -13.11 2.44
N PHE A 16 11.00 -12.28 3.38
CA PHE A 16 11.75 -12.72 4.55
C PHE A 16 10.81 -13.10 5.71
N GLU A 17 9.81 -12.27 5.99
CA GLU A 17 8.83 -12.48 7.06
C GLU A 17 8.01 -13.77 6.87
N GLY A 18 7.58 -14.07 5.65
CA GLY A 18 6.80 -15.27 5.33
C GLY A 18 7.50 -16.57 5.74
N PRO A 19 8.76 -16.81 5.30
CA PRO A 19 9.56 -17.93 5.79
C PRO A 19 9.71 -17.97 7.30
N MET A 20 9.95 -16.83 7.97
CA MET A 20 10.01 -16.79 9.43
C MET A 20 8.69 -17.26 10.06
N MET A 21 7.54 -16.79 9.57
CA MET A 21 6.21 -17.18 10.05
C MET A 21 5.82 -18.63 9.73
N SER A 22 6.56 -19.31 8.84
CA SER A 22 6.36 -20.73 8.54
C SER A 22 7.10 -21.67 9.50
N LEU A 23 8.05 -21.16 10.29
CA LEU A 23 8.68 -21.90 11.37
C LEU A 23 7.65 -22.16 12.47
N LYS A 24 7.54 -23.41 12.93
CA LYS A 24 6.51 -23.83 13.91
C LYS A 24 6.46 -22.94 15.16
N GLU A 25 7.63 -22.59 15.72
CA GLU A 25 7.73 -21.77 16.92
C GLU A 25 7.22 -20.33 16.71
N VAL A 26 7.50 -19.76 15.53
CA VAL A 26 7.01 -18.41 15.18
C VAL A 26 5.52 -18.48 14.82
N ASN A 27 5.12 -19.51 14.09
CA ASN A 27 3.73 -19.74 13.70
C ASN A 27 2.83 -19.94 14.92
N ALA A 28 3.32 -20.61 15.97
CA ALA A 28 2.61 -20.73 17.23
C ALA A 28 2.23 -19.36 17.82
N LEU A 29 2.95 -18.27 17.50
CA LEU A 29 2.63 -16.88 17.85
C LEU A 29 1.84 -16.13 16.78
N SER A 30 2.19 -16.28 15.51
CA SER A 30 1.62 -15.48 14.42
C SER A 30 0.28 -16.02 13.88
N HIS A 31 0.00 -17.30 14.10
CA HIS A 31 -1.22 -17.93 13.59
C HIS A 31 -2.46 -17.41 14.31
N TYR A 32 -3.53 -17.17 13.54
CA TYR A 32 -4.78 -16.54 13.98
C TYR A 32 -4.67 -15.12 14.56
N THR A 33 -3.49 -14.52 14.57
CA THR A 33 -3.31 -13.13 15.03
C THR A 33 -3.26 -12.16 13.86
N ASP A 34 -3.39 -10.87 14.17
CA ASP A 34 -3.27 -9.77 13.22
C ASP A 34 -1.89 -9.69 12.57
N TRP A 35 -0.88 -10.41 13.06
CA TRP A 35 0.43 -10.47 12.41
C TRP A 35 0.29 -11.01 10.99
N THR A 36 -0.52 -12.05 10.78
CA THR A 36 -0.79 -12.57 9.43
C THR A 36 -1.37 -11.49 8.51
N VAL A 37 -2.25 -10.62 9.04
CA VAL A 37 -2.82 -9.50 8.28
C VAL A 37 -1.76 -8.44 7.97
N GLY A 38 -0.86 -8.17 8.91
CA GLY A 38 0.30 -7.29 8.72
C GLY A 38 1.23 -7.79 7.61
N HIS A 39 1.54 -9.08 7.61
CA HIS A 39 2.33 -9.74 6.56
C HIS A 39 1.66 -9.65 5.18
N VAL A 40 0.35 -9.94 5.13
CA VAL A 40 -0.41 -9.82 3.87
C VAL A 40 -0.36 -8.41 3.32
N HIS A 41 -0.54 -7.38 4.15
CA HIS A 41 -0.55 -5.99 3.67
C HIS A 41 0.85 -5.43 3.41
N SER A 42 1.90 -5.95 4.04
CA SER A 42 3.29 -5.63 3.67
C SER A 42 3.59 -6.09 2.24
N GLY A 43 3.13 -7.29 1.84
CA GLY A 43 3.21 -7.76 0.47
C GLY A 43 2.21 -7.07 -0.48
N ALA A 44 0.94 -6.99 -0.12
CA ALA A 44 -0.11 -6.50 -1.01
C ALA A 44 0.01 -4.99 -1.28
N LEU A 45 0.10 -4.17 -0.22
CA LEU A 45 0.21 -2.72 -0.37
C LEU A 45 1.65 -2.32 -0.63
N GLY A 46 2.58 -2.83 0.19
CA GLY A 46 3.99 -2.45 0.13
C GLY A 46 4.69 -2.89 -1.15
N TRP A 47 4.45 -4.11 -1.64
CA TRP A 47 5.05 -4.62 -2.88
C TRP A 47 4.12 -4.46 -4.08
N VAL A 48 3.02 -5.22 -4.14
CA VAL A 48 2.19 -5.39 -5.35
C VAL A 48 1.61 -4.06 -5.81
N ALA A 49 1.01 -3.30 -4.91
CA ALA A 49 0.43 -2.01 -5.27
C ALA A 49 1.51 -1.00 -5.66
N MET A 50 2.61 -0.89 -4.89
CA MET A 50 3.68 0.08 -5.18
C MET A 50 4.38 -0.18 -6.52
N ILE A 51 4.67 -1.43 -6.87
CA ILE A 51 5.27 -1.76 -8.17
C ILE A 51 4.29 -1.46 -9.31
N SER A 52 3.01 -1.75 -9.11
CA SER A 52 1.93 -1.44 -10.06
C SER A 52 1.78 0.07 -10.27
N PHE A 53 1.79 0.86 -9.19
CA PHE A 53 1.73 2.32 -9.25
C PHE A 53 2.92 2.90 -10.01
N GLY A 54 4.13 2.46 -9.69
CA GLY A 54 5.35 2.88 -10.40
C GLY A 54 5.30 2.56 -11.90
N SER A 55 4.82 1.37 -12.24
CA SER A 55 4.67 0.91 -13.63
C SER A 55 3.62 1.72 -14.39
N LEU A 56 2.47 1.98 -13.77
CA LEU A 56 1.40 2.77 -14.34
C LEU A 56 1.82 4.23 -14.55
N TYR A 57 2.49 4.86 -13.59
CA TYR A 57 3.02 6.22 -13.77
C TYR A 57 4.05 6.33 -14.89
N HIS A 58 4.77 5.25 -15.19
CA HIS A 58 5.69 5.20 -16.31
C HIS A 58 4.98 4.98 -17.65
N MET A 59 4.00 4.07 -17.68
CA MET A 59 3.32 3.66 -18.91
C MET A 59 2.29 4.68 -19.39
N MET A 60 1.54 5.32 -18.49
CA MET A 60 0.46 6.22 -18.84
C MET A 60 0.88 7.37 -19.76
N PRO A 61 1.92 8.17 -19.49
CA PRO A 61 2.27 9.27 -20.37
C PRO A 61 2.67 8.79 -21.77
N LYS A 62 3.30 7.60 -21.86
CA LYS A 62 3.72 7.00 -23.13
C LYS A 62 2.53 6.52 -23.98
N LEU A 63 1.52 5.92 -23.35
CA LEU A 63 0.35 5.41 -24.09
C LEU A 63 -0.51 6.54 -24.68
N TRP A 64 -0.45 7.75 -24.11
CA TRP A 64 -1.17 8.94 -24.62
C TRP A 64 -0.25 9.99 -25.25
N ASP A 65 1.00 9.62 -25.57
CA ASP A 65 2.05 10.49 -26.15
C ASP A 65 2.09 11.90 -25.54
N THR A 66 2.07 11.95 -24.20
CA THR A 66 2.01 13.21 -23.45
C THR A 66 2.90 13.14 -22.20
N LYS A 67 2.88 14.21 -21.42
CA LYS A 67 3.56 14.27 -20.12
C LYS A 67 2.57 14.02 -18.99
N ILE A 68 3.06 13.50 -17.86
CA ILE A 68 2.22 13.36 -16.66
C ILE A 68 1.68 14.74 -16.25
N TYR A 69 0.43 14.79 -15.80
CA TYR A 69 -0.27 16.05 -15.54
C TYR A 69 0.37 16.82 -14.38
N SER A 70 0.70 16.14 -13.29
CA SER A 70 1.40 16.76 -12.16
C SER A 70 2.36 15.80 -11.46
N ASN A 71 3.65 16.14 -11.46
CA ASN A 71 4.67 15.43 -10.68
C ASN A 71 4.49 15.63 -9.17
N LYS A 72 3.95 16.76 -8.73
CA LYS A 72 3.67 17.02 -7.30
C LYS A 72 2.62 16.06 -6.75
N LEU A 73 1.60 15.72 -7.56
CA LEU A 73 0.60 14.72 -7.16
C LEU A 73 1.17 13.30 -7.10
N VAL A 74 2.14 12.96 -7.97
CA VAL A 74 2.87 11.69 -7.90
C VAL A 74 3.66 11.60 -6.58
N GLU A 75 4.32 12.69 -6.18
CA GLU A 75 5.06 12.74 -4.92
C GLU A 75 4.13 12.70 -3.70
N ALA A 76 3.01 13.42 -3.73
CA ALA A 76 2.01 13.36 -2.67
C ALA A 76 1.44 11.93 -2.53
N HIS A 77 1.09 11.28 -3.64
CA HIS A 77 0.66 9.88 -3.62
C HIS A 77 1.74 8.98 -3.01
N PHE A 78 3.01 9.14 -3.40
CA PHE A 78 4.10 8.33 -2.87
C PHE A 78 4.18 8.41 -1.34
N TRP A 79 4.13 9.62 -0.78
CA TRP A 79 4.19 9.80 0.67
C TRP A 79 2.96 9.29 1.39
N LEU A 80 1.76 9.57 0.87
CA LEU A 80 0.51 9.05 1.44
C LEU A 80 0.48 7.51 1.45
N ALA A 81 0.89 6.87 0.35
CA ALA A 81 0.97 5.43 0.26
C ALA A 81 2.01 4.87 1.25
N THR A 82 3.21 5.43 1.27
CA THR A 82 4.31 4.93 2.12
C THR A 82 3.97 5.07 3.61
N ILE A 83 3.49 6.24 4.04
CA ILE A 83 3.07 6.47 5.44
C ILE A 83 1.90 5.55 5.80
N GLY A 84 0.92 5.43 4.90
CA GLY A 84 -0.24 4.56 5.09
C GLY A 84 0.15 3.09 5.30
N ILE A 85 1.07 2.58 4.48
CA ILE A 85 1.60 1.21 4.61
C ILE A 85 2.31 1.02 5.95
N VAL A 86 3.21 1.93 6.33
CA VAL A 86 3.99 1.81 7.58
C VAL A 86 3.07 1.83 8.79
N LEU A 87 2.09 2.75 8.83
CA LEU A 87 1.08 2.79 9.90
C LEU A 87 0.29 1.48 9.98
N TYR A 88 -0.11 0.93 8.83
CA TYR A 88 -0.86 -0.33 8.77
C TYR A 88 -0.03 -1.48 9.35
N ILE A 89 1.19 -1.69 8.85
CA ILE A 89 2.04 -2.83 9.22
C ILE A 89 2.41 -2.75 10.70
N VAL A 90 2.84 -1.58 11.18
CA VAL A 90 3.22 -1.39 12.59
C VAL A 90 2.03 -1.69 13.51
N ALA A 91 0.83 -1.20 13.18
CA ALA A 91 -0.37 -1.50 13.96
C ALA A 91 -0.64 -3.01 14.03
N MET A 92 -0.53 -3.72 12.90
CA MET A 92 -0.80 -5.16 12.84
C MET A 92 0.28 -6.01 13.50
N TRP A 93 1.54 -5.61 13.46
CA TRP A 93 2.59 -6.27 14.22
C TRP A 93 2.38 -6.16 15.72
N ILE A 94 2.13 -4.94 16.22
CA ILE A 94 1.88 -4.74 17.65
C ILE A 94 0.63 -5.50 18.07
N SER A 95 -0.46 -5.39 17.29
CA SER A 95 -1.70 -6.12 17.54
C SER A 95 -1.47 -7.64 17.57
N GLY A 96 -0.80 -8.17 16.55
CA GLY A 96 -0.60 -9.61 16.39
C GLY A 96 0.28 -10.23 17.48
N ILE A 97 1.39 -9.57 17.82
CA ILE A 97 2.26 -10.02 18.93
C ILE A 97 1.48 -9.95 20.25
N THR A 98 0.73 -8.86 20.49
CA THR A 98 -0.03 -8.70 21.74
C THR A 98 -1.11 -9.76 21.87
N GLN A 99 -1.90 -10.01 20.83
CA GLN A 99 -2.89 -11.11 20.80
C GLN A 99 -2.24 -12.45 21.11
N GLY A 100 -1.19 -12.79 20.39
CA GLY A 100 -0.52 -14.07 20.55
C GLY A 100 0.02 -14.26 21.97
N LEU A 101 0.62 -13.21 22.56
CA LEU A 101 1.12 -13.24 23.94
C LEU A 101 -0.02 -13.32 24.96
N MET A 102 -1.11 -12.57 24.80
CA MET A 102 -2.25 -12.61 25.71
C MET A 102 -2.93 -13.99 25.71
N TRP A 103 -3.07 -14.63 24.55
CA TRP A 103 -3.72 -15.95 24.43
C TRP A 103 -2.92 -17.12 24.99
N ARG A 104 -1.61 -16.93 25.24
CA ARG A 104 -0.73 -17.94 25.88
C ARG A 104 -0.27 -17.54 27.27
N ALA A 105 -0.75 -16.43 27.80
CA ALA A 105 -0.32 -15.94 29.10
C ALA A 105 -0.97 -16.78 30.20
N PHE A 106 -0.13 -17.39 31.03
CA PHE A 106 -0.55 -18.12 32.21
C PHE A 106 -0.12 -17.35 33.46
N ASP A 107 -0.99 -17.32 34.47
CA ASP A 107 -0.65 -16.78 35.78
C ASP A 107 0.24 -17.74 36.59
N GLU A 108 0.64 -17.33 37.79
CA GLU A 108 1.48 -18.13 38.70
C GLU A 108 0.80 -19.45 39.13
N PHE A 109 -0.52 -19.58 38.94
CA PHE A 109 -1.31 -20.76 39.28
C PHE A 109 -1.60 -21.65 38.07
N GLY A 110 -1.11 -21.28 36.87
CA GLY A 110 -1.33 -22.03 35.63
C GLY A 110 -2.70 -21.81 34.98
N ASN A 111 -3.47 -20.81 35.40
CA ASN A 111 -4.71 -20.41 34.73
C ASN A 111 -4.40 -19.43 33.59
N LEU A 112 -5.31 -19.34 32.61
CA LEU A 112 -5.23 -18.30 31.59
C LEU A 112 -5.37 -16.92 32.22
N GLN A 113 -4.37 -16.07 32.02
CA GLN A 113 -4.29 -14.75 32.63
C GLN A 113 -5.30 -13.75 32.05
N TYR A 114 -5.63 -13.89 30.76
CA TYR A 114 -6.56 -13.01 30.06
C TYR A 114 -7.71 -13.80 29.45
N SER A 115 -8.91 -13.25 29.55
CA SER A 115 -10.06 -13.67 28.75
C SER A 115 -9.88 -13.24 27.29
N PHE A 116 -10.58 -13.93 26.37
CA PHE A 116 -10.55 -13.55 24.97
C PHE A 116 -11.08 -12.13 24.73
N VAL A 117 -12.12 -11.71 25.47
CA VAL A 117 -12.71 -10.36 25.31
C VAL A 117 -11.70 -9.26 25.67
N GLU A 118 -10.89 -9.46 26.72
CA GLU A 118 -9.83 -8.50 27.07
C GLU A 118 -8.80 -8.34 25.94
N SER A 119 -8.44 -9.43 25.27
CA SER A 119 -7.56 -9.35 24.09
C SER A 119 -8.18 -8.55 22.95
N VAL A 120 -9.49 -8.69 22.71
CA VAL A 120 -10.20 -7.93 21.67
C VAL A 120 -10.22 -6.44 22.01
N VAL A 121 -10.53 -6.10 23.26
CA VAL A 121 -10.56 -4.70 23.74
C VAL A 121 -9.16 -4.06 23.61
N ALA A 122 -8.10 -4.79 23.94
CA ALA A 122 -6.73 -4.31 23.81
C ALA A 122 -6.33 -4.02 22.35
N MET A 123 -6.97 -4.64 21.36
CA MET A 123 -6.64 -4.43 19.93
C MET A 123 -7.35 -3.24 19.27
N MET A 124 -8.42 -2.72 19.88
CA MET A 124 -9.19 -1.58 19.36
C MET A 124 -8.35 -0.38 18.90
N PRO A 125 -7.34 0.12 19.66
CA PRO A 125 -6.51 1.23 19.18
C PRO A 125 -5.72 0.88 17.91
N PHE A 126 -5.25 -0.36 17.77
CA PHE A 126 -4.53 -0.80 16.57
C PHE A 126 -5.46 -0.96 15.37
N TYR A 127 -6.73 -1.32 15.58
CA TYR A 127 -7.73 -1.31 14.51
C TYR A 127 -8.03 0.10 14.00
N ALA A 128 -8.09 1.09 14.90
CA ALA A 128 -8.21 2.49 14.50
C ALA A 128 -6.97 2.95 13.71
N MET A 129 -5.76 2.64 14.20
CA MET A 129 -4.51 2.98 13.51
C MET A 129 -4.41 2.34 12.12
N ARG A 130 -4.81 1.07 12.00
CA ARG A 130 -4.93 0.35 10.73
C ARG A 130 -5.86 1.07 9.76
N ALA A 131 -7.05 1.45 10.23
CA ALA A 131 -8.04 2.15 9.41
C ALA A 131 -7.48 3.50 8.92
N ILE A 132 -6.79 4.24 9.80
CA ILE A 132 -6.12 5.50 9.42
C ILE A 132 -5.05 5.24 8.36
N GLY A 133 -4.17 4.26 8.57
CA GLY A 133 -3.15 3.89 7.57
C GLY A 133 -3.75 3.52 6.21
N GLY A 134 -4.83 2.74 6.22
CA GLY A 134 -5.60 2.39 5.02
C GLY A 134 -6.23 3.61 4.33
N MET A 135 -6.76 4.59 5.09
CA MET A 135 -7.31 5.83 4.53
C MET A 135 -6.24 6.69 3.87
N PHE A 136 -5.04 6.79 4.43
CA PHE A 136 -3.91 7.48 3.79
C PHE A 136 -3.58 6.83 2.44
N PHE A 137 -3.48 5.50 2.42
CA PHE A 137 -3.20 4.75 1.19
C PHE A 137 -4.30 4.94 0.13
N LEU A 138 -5.57 4.84 0.53
CA LEU A 138 -6.72 5.04 -0.35
C LEU A 138 -6.75 6.46 -0.91
N THR A 139 -6.51 7.46 -0.08
CA THR A 139 -6.43 8.87 -0.52
C THR A 139 -5.34 9.06 -1.56
N GLY A 140 -4.17 8.45 -1.35
CA GLY A 140 -3.09 8.42 -2.34
C GLY A 140 -3.53 7.80 -3.67
N THR A 141 -4.26 6.68 -3.61
CA THR A 141 -4.81 6.01 -4.80
C THR A 141 -5.81 6.90 -5.55
N VAL A 142 -6.68 7.61 -4.83
CA VAL A 142 -7.63 8.57 -5.44
C VAL A 142 -6.87 9.71 -6.14
N LEU A 143 -5.81 10.24 -5.53
CA LEU A 143 -4.95 11.26 -6.17
C LEU A 143 -4.28 10.72 -7.44
N MET A 144 -3.85 9.45 -7.43
CA MET A 144 -3.32 8.80 -8.63
C MET A 144 -4.36 8.74 -9.74
N THR A 145 -5.56 8.25 -9.45
CA THR A 145 -6.65 8.15 -10.43
C THR A 145 -6.96 9.52 -11.04
N TYR A 146 -7.05 10.56 -10.21
CA TYR A 146 -7.25 11.93 -10.69
C TYR A 146 -6.12 12.40 -11.61
N ASN A 147 -4.86 12.22 -11.20
CA ASN A 147 -3.69 12.64 -11.99
C ASN A 147 -3.64 11.92 -13.35
N MET A 148 -3.91 10.61 -13.36
CA MET A 148 -3.95 9.81 -14.58
C MET A 148 -5.10 10.23 -15.50
N PHE A 149 -6.29 10.46 -14.96
CA PHE A 149 -7.43 10.94 -15.73
C PHE A 149 -7.12 12.28 -16.43
N MET A 150 -6.48 13.20 -15.72
CA MET A 150 -6.08 14.48 -16.29
C MET A 150 -4.99 14.32 -17.37
N THR A 151 -4.04 13.40 -17.18
CA THR A 151 -3.05 13.05 -18.23
C THR A 151 -3.70 12.51 -19.50
N ILE A 152 -4.68 11.61 -19.37
CA ILE A 152 -5.43 11.09 -20.53
C ILE A 152 -6.13 12.22 -21.29
N ARG A 153 -6.79 13.13 -20.57
CA ARG A 153 -7.49 14.28 -21.18
C ARG A 153 -6.51 15.22 -21.89
N GLN A 154 -5.34 15.45 -21.31
CA GLN A 154 -4.30 16.26 -21.92
C GLN A 154 -3.81 15.63 -23.23
N GLY A 155 -3.43 14.35 -23.24
CA GLY A 155 -2.96 13.67 -24.45
C GLY A 155 -3.98 13.68 -25.59
N LYS A 156 -5.27 13.46 -25.29
CA LYS A 156 -6.35 13.57 -26.29
C LYS A 156 -6.44 14.98 -26.90
N ARG A 157 -6.26 16.02 -26.10
CA ARG A 157 -6.29 17.42 -26.57
C ARG A 157 -5.07 17.75 -27.44
N GLU A 158 -3.89 17.27 -27.05
CA GLU A 158 -2.64 17.48 -27.79
C GLU A 158 -2.68 16.78 -29.14
N SER A 159 -3.15 15.53 -29.19
CA SER A 159 -3.36 14.78 -30.44
C SER A 159 -4.35 15.49 -31.37
N ALA A 160 -5.51 15.91 -30.88
CA ALA A 160 -6.49 16.63 -31.71
C ALA A 160 -5.94 17.96 -32.27
N ALA A 161 -5.13 18.67 -31.48
CA ALA A 161 -4.47 19.91 -31.94
C ALA A 161 -3.39 19.65 -32.99
N LEU A 162 -2.67 18.53 -32.89
CA LEU A 162 -1.70 18.10 -33.88
C LEU A 162 -2.38 17.77 -35.22
N ASP A 163 -3.47 16.99 -35.18
CA ASP A 163 -4.24 16.62 -36.36
C ASP A 163 -4.81 17.85 -37.08
N ALA A 164 -5.35 18.82 -36.33
CA ALA A 164 -5.83 20.08 -36.89
C ALA A 164 -4.72 20.89 -37.57
N ARG A 165 -3.52 20.92 -37.00
CA ARG A 165 -2.35 21.61 -37.60
C ARG A 165 -1.88 20.91 -38.87
N LEU A 166 -1.85 19.58 -38.89
CA LEU A 166 -1.48 18.78 -40.06
C LEU A 166 -2.48 18.99 -41.21
N ALA A 167 -3.79 18.95 -40.90
CA ALA A 167 -4.84 19.21 -41.89
C ALA A 167 -4.73 20.63 -42.49
N ALA A 168 -4.50 21.65 -41.66
CA ALA A 168 -4.29 23.02 -42.13
C ALA A 168 -3.07 23.13 -43.05
N LYS A 169 -1.95 22.46 -42.71
CA LYS A 169 -0.74 22.47 -43.53
C LYS A 169 -0.95 21.80 -44.89
N MET A 170 -1.72 20.71 -44.95
CA MET A 170 -2.07 20.02 -46.20
C MET A 170 -3.02 20.84 -47.08
N ALA A 171 -3.91 21.65 -46.49
CA ALA A 171 -4.82 22.51 -47.26
C ALA A 171 -4.13 23.73 -47.91
N HIS A 172 -2.93 24.07 -47.45
CA HIS A 172 -2.13 25.19 -47.97
C HIS A 172 -0.97 24.74 -48.90
N ALA A 173 -0.83 23.45 -49.16
CA ALA A 173 0.16 22.86 -50.07
C ALA A 173 -0.49 22.48 -51.40
#